data_AF-A0AAW1PU10-F1
#
_entry.id   AF-A0AAW1PU10-F1
#
_cell.length_a   1.000
_cell.length_b   1.000
_cell.length_c   1.000
_cell.angle_alpha   90.00
_cell.angle_beta   90.00
_cell.angle_gamma   90.00
#
_symmetry.space_group_name_H-M   'P 1'
#
loop_
_entity.id
_entity.type
_entity.pdbx_description
1 polymer ?
#
loop_
_entity_poly.entity_id
_entity_poly.type
_entity_poly.pdbx_seq_one_letter_code
_entity_poly.pdbx_strand_id
1 'polypeptide(L)'
;MAFTTQAPAAKATAVAGKVSLKPASVSRAFVARPARVAARRELQCQAGLKEIAQTLVSKAQEAGKFAAVLGATALVAGSANALTYDELQGLTYLQVKGSGIANTCPVIEGGSSNLKDLKPGNYKINKFCMEPTSFTVKEESQFKGGETEFVKTKLMTRLTYTLDEISGEFKVGGGGDVEFKEEDGIDYAAVTVQLPGGERVPFLFTIKELNAKGTLDGFGGDFVVPSYRGSSFLDPKGRGGSTGYDNAVALPARSDAEELQKENNKSTVALKGEAVFSVAKVDPSTGEIAGVFESIQPSDTDLGSKAPKDIKIQGLWYGQLS
;
A
#
# COMPACT_ATOMS: atom_id res chain seq x y z
N MET A 1 24.95 -12.75 71.31
CA MET A 1 24.96 -14.21 71.06
C MET A 1 24.75 -14.36 69.56
N ALA A 2 25.74 -14.62 68.70
CA ALA A 2 27.02 -15.34 68.80
C ALA A 2 26.90 -16.87 68.70
N PHE A 3 27.93 -17.49 68.09
CA PHE A 3 28.05 -18.88 67.60
C PHE A 3 27.20 -19.17 66.33
N THR A 4 27.70 -19.47 65.11
CA THR A 4 28.98 -19.91 64.47
C THR A 4 28.96 -21.35 63.94
N THR A 5 29.55 -21.55 62.76
CA THR A 5 30.32 -22.75 62.38
C THR A 5 31.22 -22.40 61.18
N GLN A 6 32.43 -22.97 61.14
CA GLN A 6 33.44 -22.86 60.07
C GLN A 6 33.68 -24.28 59.50
N ALA A 7 33.96 -24.51 58.21
CA ALA A 7 35.26 -24.37 57.49
C ALA A 7 36.39 -25.28 58.06
N PRO A 8 37.59 -25.43 57.46
CA PRO A 8 38.13 -24.99 56.14
C PRO A 8 37.87 -26.07 55.05
N ALA A 9 38.57 -26.26 53.92
CA ALA A 9 39.76 -25.71 53.22
C ALA A 9 39.57 -25.92 51.68
N ALA A 10 40.49 -25.88 50.69
CA ALA A 10 41.92 -25.55 50.44
C ALA A 10 42.09 -25.54 48.87
N LYS A 11 43.13 -25.06 48.17
CA LYS A 11 44.42 -24.38 48.45
C LYS A 11 44.87 -23.60 47.17
N ALA A 12 46.00 -22.88 47.22
CA ALA A 12 46.73 -22.34 46.05
C ALA A 12 47.81 -23.36 45.55
N THR A 13 48.60 -23.18 44.47
CA THR A 13 49.07 -21.96 43.74
C THR A 13 49.53 -22.33 42.30
N ALA A 14 49.86 -21.35 41.45
CA ALA A 14 50.36 -21.54 40.07
C ALA A 14 51.90 -21.60 39.94
N VAL A 15 52.43 -22.02 38.77
CA VAL A 15 53.68 -21.56 38.12
C VAL A 15 53.73 -22.03 36.66
N ALA A 16 54.59 -21.43 35.81
CA ALA A 16 54.53 -21.51 34.34
C ALA A 16 55.62 -22.38 33.66
N GLY A 17 55.48 -22.61 32.35
CA GLY A 17 56.52 -23.16 31.47
C GLY A 17 56.42 -22.61 30.03
N LYS A 18 57.57 -22.34 29.39
CA LYS A 18 57.68 -21.89 27.99
C LYS A 18 58.38 -22.95 27.13
N VAL A 19 57.85 -23.22 25.94
CA VAL A 19 58.61 -23.77 24.79
C VAL A 19 58.17 -23.02 23.53
N SER A 20 59.07 -22.86 22.56
CA SER A 20 58.88 -22.11 21.30
C SER A 20 59.30 -22.96 20.12
N LEU A 21 58.64 -22.84 18.96
CA LEU A 21 59.16 -23.23 17.64
C LEU A 21 58.33 -22.62 16.48
N LYS A 22 58.95 -22.53 15.29
CA LYS A 22 58.48 -22.00 13.99
C LYS A 22 59.33 -22.70 12.89
N PRO A 23 59.02 -22.58 11.58
CA PRO A 23 57.72 -22.46 10.89
C PRO A 23 57.60 -23.35 9.62
N ALA A 24 56.36 -23.64 9.17
CA ALA A 24 55.99 -24.01 7.80
C ALA A 24 54.44 -24.05 7.71
N SER A 25 53.72 -23.96 6.60
CA SER A 25 53.89 -23.41 5.24
C SER A 25 52.59 -23.78 4.50
N VAL A 26 51.87 -22.81 3.94
CA VAL A 26 50.77 -22.95 2.94
C VAL A 26 49.62 -23.95 3.19
N SER A 27 48.44 -23.40 3.49
CA SER A 27 47.24 -23.58 2.64
C SER A 27 46.16 -22.52 2.95
N ARG A 28 45.34 -22.18 1.95
CA ARG A 28 44.29 -21.14 2.08
C ARG A 28 43.10 -21.65 2.90
N ALA A 29 42.71 -20.90 3.93
CA ALA A 29 41.37 -20.96 4.52
C ALA A 29 40.60 -19.68 4.18
N PHE A 30 39.40 -19.82 3.60
CA PHE A 30 38.53 -18.68 3.31
C PHE A 30 37.86 -18.18 4.60
N VAL A 31 38.03 -16.89 4.92
CA VAL A 31 37.23 -16.24 5.97
C VAL A 31 35.87 -15.88 5.37
N ALA A 32 34.85 -16.67 5.69
CA ALA A 32 33.48 -16.38 5.32
C ALA A 32 32.96 -15.16 6.10
N ARG A 33 32.80 -14.01 5.42
CA ARG A 33 32.04 -12.87 5.93
C ARG A 33 30.54 -13.21 5.95
N PRO A 34 29.76 -12.72 6.93
CA PRO A 34 28.31 -12.83 6.88
C PRO A 34 27.77 -12.05 5.67
N ALA A 35 27.00 -12.72 4.81
CA ALA A 35 26.36 -12.10 3.67
C ALA A 35 25.17 -11.25 4.15
N ARG A 36 25.11 -9.98 3.72
CA ARG A 36 23.91 -9.15 3.90
C ARG A 36 22.84 -9.65 2.92
N VAL A 37 21.73 -10.17 3.43
CA VAL A 37 20.54 -10.49 2.62
C VAL A 37 19.73 -9.21 2.46
N ALA A 38 20.08 -8.42 1.46
CA ALA A 38 19.37 -7.22 1.00
C ALA A 38 19.50 -7.14 -0.54
N ALA A 39 18.66 -6.33 -1.19
CA ALA A 39 18.58 -6.19 -2.66
C ALA A 39 18.27 -7.49 -3.43
N ARG A 40 17.00 -7.94 -3.38
CA ARG A 40 16.42 -8.78 -4.45
C ARG A 40 14.90 -8.66 -4.67
N ARG A 41 14.16 -7.85 -3.89
CA ARG A 41 12.71 -7.61 -4.08
C ARG A 41 12.42 -6.48 -5.07
N GLU A 42 13.09 -5.33 -4.92
CA GLU A 42 12.80 -4.10 -5.68
C GLU A 42 12.83 -4.30 -7.21
N LEU A 43 13.84 -5.05 -7.69
CA LEU A 43 14.12 -5.22 -9.12
C LEU A 43 12.99 -5.94 -9.89
N GLN A 44 12.14 -6.71 -9.20
CA GLN A 44 11.07 -7.49 -9.83
C GLN A 44 9.75 -6.71 -9.91
N CYS A 45 9.61 -5.59 -9.20
CA CYS A 45 8.46 -4.69 -9.30
C CYS A 45 8.61 -3.71 -10.49
N GLN A 46 9.78 -3.07 -10.64
CA GLN A 46 9.99 -2.04 -11.65
C GLN A 46 9.85 -2.51 -13.11
N ALA A 47 10.16 -3.79 -13.40
CA ALA A 47 10.03 -4.35 -14.75
C ALA A 47 8.55 -4.37 -15.21
N GLY A 48 7.65 -4.90 -14.38
CA GLY A 48 6.22 -4.94 -14.68
C GLY A 48 5.59 -3.54 -14.73
N LEU A 49 6.05 -2.63 -13.87
CA LEU A 49 5.53 -1.26 -13.82
C LEU A 49 5.74 -0.49 -15.15
N LYS A 50 6.89 -0.67 -15.80
CA LYS A 50 7.16 -0.06 -17.13
C LYS A 50 6.36 -0.69 -18.27
N GLU A 51 6.15 -2.00 -18.25
CA GLU A 51 5.32 -2.70 -19.23
C GLU A 51 3.83 -2.32 -19.09
N ILE A 52 3.34 -2.15 -17.84
CA ILE A 52 2.02 -1.63 -17.52
C ILE A 52 1.88 -0.17 -18.00
N ALA A 53 2.84 0.70 -17.70
CA ALA A 53 2.81 2.10 -18.14
C ALA A 53 2.71 2.23 -19.66
N GLN A 54 3.55 1.50 -20.42
CA GLN A 54 3.50 1.49 -21.88
C GLN A 54 2.16 0.96 -22.42
N THR A 55 1.62 -0.09 -21.81
CA THR A 55 0.33 -0.69 -22.21
C THR A 55 -0.86 0.23 -21.93
N LEU A 56 -0.86 0.95 -20.81
CA LEU A 56 -1.94 1.87 -20.43
C LEU A 56 -1.89 3.19 -21.23
N VAL A 57 -0.71 3.77 -21.44
CA VAL A 57 -0.53 4.95 -22.30
C VAL A 57 -1.00 4.65 -23.73
N SER A 58 -0.65 3.48 -24.27
CA SER A 58 -1.09 3.06 -25.61
C SER A 58 -2.63 3.00 -25.73
N LYS A 59 -3.31 2.45 -24.71
CA LYS A 59 -4.78 2.35 -24.70
C LYS A 59 -5.48 3.71 -24.54
N ALA A 60 -4.90 4.63 -23.77
CA ALA A 60 -5.39 6.00 -23.68
C ALA A 60 -5.34 6.71 -25.06
N GLN A 61 -4.30 6.45 -25.86
CA GLN A 61 -4.16 7.04 -27.21
C GLN A 61 -5.11 6.45 -28.26
N GLU A 62 -5.66 5.24 -28.05
CA GLU A 62 -6.70 4.68 -28.93
C GLU A 62 -8.10 5.20 -28.61
N ALA A 63 -8.40 5.50 -27.34
CA ALA A 63 -9.67 6.10 -26.93
C ALA A 63 -9.90 7.49 -27.57
N GLY A 64 -8.85 8.29 -27.71
CA GLY A 64 -8.89 9.65 -28.29
C GLY A 64 -9.24 9.75 -29.79
N LYS A 65 -9.66 8.67 -30.45
CA LYS A 65 -9.99 8.66 -31.89
C LYS A 65 -11.49 8.55 -32.23
N PHE A 66 -12.37 8.50 -31.23
CA PHE A 66 -13.84 8.48 -31.43
C PHE A 66 -14.53 9.82 -31.12
N ALA A 67 -13.86 10.94 -31.41
CA ALA A 67 -14.39 12.29 -31.22
C ALA A 67 -15.19 12.83 -32.43
N ALA A 68 -16.20 12.08 -32.90
CA ALA A 68 -17.13 12.57 -33.92
C ALA A 68 -18.51 11.90 -33.84
N VAL A 69 -19.57 12.73 -33.84
CA VAL A 69 -21.03 12.45 -33.79
C VAL A 69 -21.66 12.56 -32.40
N LEU A 70 -22.30 13.71 -32.14
CA LEU A 70 -23.29 13.90 -31.09
C LEU A 70 -24.61 13.22 -31.50
N GLY A 71 -24.94 12.10 -30.86
CA GLY A 71 -26.19 11.36 -31.10
C GLY A 71 -26.56 10.47 -29.92
N ALA A 72 -27.68 10.77 -29.24
CA ALA A 72 -28.01 10.15 -27.96
C ALA A 72 -28.46 8.68 -28.10
N THR A 73 -27.62 7.73 -27.65
CA THR A 73 -28.00 6.31 -27.53
C THR A 73 -27.27 5.61 -26.38
N ALA A 74 -27.96 4.67 -25.72
CA ALA A 74 -27.46 3.63 -24.81
C ALA A 74 -26.64 4.05 -23.55
N LEU A 75 -27.27 3.88 -22.38
CA LEU A 75 -26.60 3.88 -21.08
C LEU A 75 -25.69 2.64 -20.92
N VAL A 76 -24.37 2.81 -21.11
CA VAL A 76 -23.36 1.86 -20.61
C VAL A 76 -22.72 2.45 -19.35
N ALA A 77 -23.20 2.02 -18.18
CA ALA A 77 -22.57 2.35 -16.90
C ALA A 77 -21.29 1.52 -16.72
N GLY A 78 -20.19 1.97 -17.35
CA GLY A 78 -18.94 1.18 -17.39
C GLY A 78 -17.64 1.91 -17.76
N SER A 79 -17.69 3.17 -18.19
CA SER A 79 -16.50 4.01 -18.37
C SER A 79 -16.90 5.48 -18.46
N ALA A 80 -16.57 6.27 -17.44
CA ALA A 80 -16.44 7.72 -17.65
C ALA A 80 -15.17 7.95 -18.46
N ASN A 81 -15.24 8.81 -19.49
CA ASN A 81 -14.02 9.27 -20.15
C ASN A 81 -13.28 10.16 -19.15
N ALA A 82 -12.01 9.84 -18.86
CA ALA A 82 -11.18 10.69 -18.02
C ALA A 82 -10.98 12.04 -18.73
N LEU A 83 -11.18 13.13 -18.00
CA LEU A 83 -11.11 14.51 -18.50
C LEU A 83 -9.82 15.19 -18.03
N THR A 84 -9.43 16.26 -18.69
CA THR A 84 -8.43 17.19 -18.14
C THR A 84 -8.95 17.88 -16.88
N TYR A 85 -8.04 18.44 -16.07
CA TYR A 85 -8.43 19.19 -14.87
C TYR A 85 -9.31 20.40 -15.22
N ASP A 86 -8.95 21.15 -16.27
CA ASP A 86 -9.72 22.33 -16.71
C ASP A 86 -11.11 21.97 -17.25
N GLU A 87 -11.27 20.87 -17.99
CA GLU A 87 -12.60 20.37 -18.38
C GLU A 87 -13.45 19.99 -17.17
N LEU A 88 -12.84 19.35 -16.15
CA LEU A 88 -13.54 18.99 -14.92
C LEU A 88 -13.99 20.23 -14.13
N GLN A 89 -13.15 21.28 -14.05
CA GLN A 89 -13.53 22.57 -13.45
C GLN A 89 -14.58 23.34 -14.29
N GLY A 90 -14.62 23.09 -15.60
CA GLY A 90 -15.65 23.63 -16.51
C GLY A 90 -17.04 23.03 -16.33
N LEU A 91 -17.17 21.90 -15.64
CA LEU A 91 -18.46 21.23 -15.37
C LEU A 91 -19.07 21.67 -14.04
N THR A 92 -20.36 22.02 -14.06
CA THR A 92 -21.10 22.25 -12.82
C THR A 92 -21.32 20.93 -12.06
N TYR A 93 -21.44 21.01 -10.73
CA TYR A 93 -21.75 19.86 -9.87
C TYR A 93 -22.95 19.02 -10.36
N LEU A 94 -23.98 19.64 -10.97
CA LEU A 94 -25.15 18.93 -11.49
C LEU A 94 -24.88 18.14 -12.77
N GLN A 95 -23.85 18.49 -13.55
CA GLN A 95 -23.40 17.71 -14.71
C GLN A 95 -22.50 16.53 -14.29
N VAL A 96 -21.69 16.72 -13.25
CA VAL A 96 -20.82 15.67 -12.69
C VAL A 96 -21.63 14.66 -11.86
N LYS A 97 -22.69 15.10 -11.17
CA LYS A 97 -23.49 14.28 -10.25
C LYS A 97 -24.14 13.07 -10.95
N GLY A 98 -23.58 11.88 -10.69
CA GLY A 98 -24.11 10.61 -11.16
C GLY A 98 -23.54 10.12 -12.50
N SER A 99 -22.69 10.90 -13.17
CA SER A 99 -21.97 10.46 -14.38
C SER A 99 -20.88 9.42 -14.09
N GLY A 100 -20.29 9.47 -12.89
CA GLY A 100 -19.14 8.67 -12.47
C GLY A 100 -17.80 9.41 -12.56
N ILE A 101 -17.75 10.57 -13.22
CA ILE A 101 -16.53 11.39 -13.41
C ILE A 101 -15.91 11.84 -12.06
N ALA A 102 -16.71 12.01 -11.01
CA ALA A 102 -16.23 12.32 -9.65
C ALA A 102 -15.46 11.18 -8.94
N ASN A 103 -15.19 10.06 -9.61
CA ASN A 103 -14.33 8.97 -9.12
C ASN A 103 -13.30 8.59 -10.20
N THR A 104 -12.95 9.50 -11.11
CA THR A 104 -11.85 9.33 -12.07
C THR A 104 -10.82 10.45 -11.87
N CYS A 105 -9.53 10.12 -11.91
CA CYS A 105 -8.48 11.15 -11.81
C CYS A 105 -8.36 11.96 -13.11
N PRO A 106 -7.95 13.24 -13.03
CA PRO A 106 -7.67 14.03 -14.24
C PRO A 106 -6.55 13.43 -15.09
N VAL A 107 -6.61 13.67 -16.41
CA VAL A 107 -5.57 13.26 -17.37
C VAL A 107 -4.89 14.45 -18.01
N ILE A 108 -3.55 14.37 -18.12
CA ILE A 108 -2.73 15.39 -18.77
C ILE A 108 -2.80 15.22 -20.30
N GLU A 109 -3.48 16.13 -20.99
CA GLU A 109 -3.32 16.32 -22.44
C GLU A 109 -2.12 17.23 -22.75
N GLY A 110 -1.52 17.11 -23.94
CA GLY A 110 -0.40 17.96 -24.38
C GLY A 110 0.97 17.79 -23.67
N GLY A 111 1.01 17.25 -22.45
CA GLY A 111 2.22 17.10 -21.64
C GLY A 111 3.31 16.15 -22.19
N SER A 112 4.50 16.23 -21.60
CA SER A 112 5.72 15.50 -21.99
C SER A 112 5.86 14.16 -21.28
N SER A 113 6.49 13.18 -21.93
CA SER A 113 6.95 11.93 -21.30
C SER A 113 8.44 11.96 -20.92
N ASN A 114 9.14 13.10 -21.10
CA ASN A 114 10.52 13.27 -20.66
C ASN A 114 10.55 13.73 -19.20
N LEU A 115 10.83 12.80 -18.29
CA LEU A 115 10.83 13.05 -16.84
C LEU A 115 11.86 14.12 -16.39
N LYS A 116 12.81 14.49 -17.26
CA LYS A 116 13.77 15.58 -17.02
C LYS A 116 13.20 16.99 -17.21
N ASP A 117 11.98 17.12 -17.73
CA ASP A 117 11.30 18.40 -17.87
C ASP A 117 10.78 18.91 -16.50
N LEU A 118 10.60 17.98 -15.54
CA LEU A 118 10.43 18.30 -14.13
C LEU A 118 11.77 18.77 -13.54
N LYS A 119 11.81 19.98 -13.00
CA LYS A 119 13.03 20.60 -12.45
C LYS A 119 13.31 20.09 -11.04
N PRO A 120 14.58 20.02 -10.61
CA PRO A 120 14.94 19.82 -9.21
C PRO A 120 14.42 20.98 -8.34
N GLY A 121 13.85 20.66 -7.18
CA GLY A 121 13.21 21.63 -6.29
C GLY A 121 12.44 20.99 -5.15
N ASN A 122 11.98 21.81 -4.21
CA ASN A 122 11.00 21.42 -3.20
C ASN A 122 9.65 21.97 -3.65
N TYR A 123 8.69 21.08 -3.89
CA TYR A 123 7.32 21.42 -4.27
C TYR A 123 6.36 21.01 -3.14
N LYS A 124 5.19 21.63 -3.12
CA LYS A 124 3.99 21.00 -2.57
C LYS A 124 3.27 20.28 -3.69
N ILE A 125 2.87 19.04 -3.44
CA ILE A 125 1.90 18.36 -4.30
C ILE A 125 0.50 18.59 -3.72
N ASN A 126 -0.45 18.89 -4.60
CA ASN A 126 -1.85 19.14 -4.29
C ASN A 126 -2.71 18.36 -5.29
N LYS A 127 -3.99 18.14 -4.98
CA LYS A 127 -4.92 17.38 -5.84
C LYS A 127 -4.35 16.00 -6.22
N PHE A 128 -3.56 15.40 -5.32
CA PHE A 128 -3.01 14.08 -5.58
C PHE A 128 -4.14 13.05 -5.51
N CYS A 129 -4.36 12.39 -6.63
CA CYS A 129 -5.48 11.50 -6.87
C CYS A 129 -4.97 10.12 -7.27
N MET A 130 -5.58 9.06 -6.74
CA MET A 130 -5.25 7.66 -7.07
C MET A 130 -6.52 6.91 -7.49
N GLU A 131 -6.57 6.48 -8.75
CA GLU A 131 -7.65 5.69 -9.34
C GLU A 131 -7.22 4.24 -9.57
N PRO A 132 -7.59 3.31 -8.65
CA PRO A 132 -7.51 1.88 -8.89
C PRO A 132 -8.25 1.44 -10.17
N THR A 133 -7.53 0.78 -11.07
CA THR A 133 -8.08 0.10 -12.26
C THR A 133 -8.22 -1.41 -12.04
N SER A 134 -7.51 -1.97 -11.06
CA SER A 134 -7.51 -3.40 -10.75
C SER A 134 -7.40 -3.65 -9.25
N PHE A 135 -8.28 -4.51 -8.73
CA PHE A 135 -8.22 -5.07 -7.38
C PHE A 135 -8.03 -6.58 -7.46
N THR A 136 -6.88 -7.06 -7.00
CA THR A 136 -6.56 -8.49 -6.92
C THR A 136 -6.25 -8.88 -5.48
N VAL A 137 -6.78 -10.01 -5.03
CA VAL A 137 -6.58 -10.50 -3.66
C VAL A 137 -5.75 -11.78 -3.74
N LYS A 138 -4.75 -11.88 -2.88
CA LYS A 138 -3.92 -13.07 -2.74
C LYS A 138 -4.72 -14.17 -2.04
N GLU A 139 -4.95 -15.26 -2.75
CA GLU A 139 -5.75 -16.38 -2.28
C GLU A 139 -4.94 -17.67 -2.33
N GLU A 140 -5.12 -18.55 -1.34
CA GLU A 140 -4.58 -19.91 -1.40
C GLU A 140 -5.38 -20.74 -2.40
N SER A 141 -4.72 -21.64 -3.12
CA SER A 141 -5.40 -22.47 -4.11
C SER A 141 -6.47 -23.35 -3.45
N GLN A 142 -7.67 -23.37 -4.04
CA GLN A 142 -8.77 -24.26 -3.62
C GLN A 142 -8.40 -25.76 -3.80
N PHE A 143 -7.31 -26.06 -4.52
CA PHE A 143 -6.75 -27.39 -4.69
C PHE A 143 -5.58 -27.63 -3.72
N LYS A 144 -5.58 -28.77 -3.04
CA LYS A 144 -4.50 -29.16 -2.11
C LYS A 144 -3.14 -29.16 -2.83
N GLY A 145 -2.26 -28.25 -2.44
CA GLY A 145 -0.90 -28.12 -2.99
C GLY A 145 -0.76 -27.23 -4.22
N GLY A 146 -1.79 -26.47 -4.60
CA GLY A 146 -1.63 -25.37 -5.57
C GLY A 146 -0.98 -24.13 -4.94
N GLU A 147 -0.35 -23.29 -5.76
CA GLU A 147 0.35 -22.08 -5.31
C GLU A 147 -0.61 -20.95 -4.90
N THR A 148 -0.11 -19.98 -4.14
CA THR A 148 -0.87 -18.81 -3.66
C THR A 148 -0.77 -17.67 -4.69
N GLU A 149 -1.87 -17.31 -5.34
CA GLU A 149 -1.88 -16.35 -6.45
C GLU A 149 -2.78 -15.12 -6.18
N PHE A 150 -2.52 -14.01 -6.88
CA PHE A 150 -3.37 -12.82 -6.86
C PHE A 150 -4.55 -13.00 -7.82
N VAL A 151 -5.70 -13.43 -7.30
CA VAL A 151 -6.91 -13.67 -8.10
C VAL A 151 -7.67 -12.38 -8.37
N LYS A 152 -8.28 -12.29 -9.57
CA LYS A 152 -9.14 -11.16 -9.96
C LYS A 152 -10.45 -11.17 -9.19
N THR A 153 -10.86 -9.99 -8.72
CA THR A 153 -12.05 -9.83 -7.89
C THR A 153 -13.13 -8.98 -8.57
N LYS A 154 -14.33 -8.93 -7.98
CA LYS A 154 -15.43 -8.04 -8.41
C LYS A 154 -15.69 -6.97 -7.35
N LEU A 155 -15.62 -5.69 -7.73
CA LEU A 155 -15.92 -4.56 -6.85
C LEU A 155 -17.40 -4.55 -6.42
N MET A 156 -17.66 -4.41 -5.11
CA MET A 156 -19.01 -4.40 -4.53
C MET A 156 -19.47 -3.00 -4.07
N THR A 157 -18.55 -2.10 -3.71
CA THR A 157 -18.86 -0.79 -3.11
C THR A 157 -19.27 0.31 -4.10
N ARG A 158 -19.23 0.03 -5.42
CA ARG A 158 -19.42 1.01 -6.52
C ARG A 158 -18.29 2.05 -6.52
N LEU A 159 -18.50 3.18 -7.19
CA LEU A 159 -17.56 4.29 -7.37
C LEU A 159 -17.36 5.07 -6.05
N THR A 160 -16.60 4.49 -5.12
CA THR A 160 -16.26 5.05 -3.81
C THR A 160 -14.84 4.63 -3.38
N TYR A 161 -13.91 4.53 -4.34
CA TYR A 161 -12.61 3.86 -4.15
C TYR A 161 -11.41 4.66 -4.65
N THR A 162 -11.64 5.80 -5.31
CA THR A 162 -10.58 6.72 -5.71
C THR A 162 -10.19 7.56 -4.50
N LEU A 163 -8.89 7.73 -4.26
CA LEU A 163 -8.37 8.68 -3.29
C LEU A 163 -8.16 10.02 -4.00
N ASP A 164 -8.44 11.15 -3.34
CA ASP A 164 -8.46 12.47 -4.00
C ASP A 164 -8.14 13.61 -3.02
N GLU A 165 -7.85 14.79 -3.57
CA GLU A 165 -7.47 16.01 -2.86
C GLU A 165 -6.28 15.87 -1.88
N ILE A 166 -5.47 14.81 -2.02
CA ILE A 166 -4.30 14.58 -1.16
C ILE A 166 -3.25 15.67 -1.41
N SER A 167 -2.57 16.05 -0.34
CA SER A 167 -1.53 17.06 -0.29
C SER A 167 -0.29 16.58 0.47
N GLY A 168 0.86 17.18 0.19
CA GLY A 168 2.10 16.88 0.91
C GLY A 168 3.36 17.51 0.34
N GLU A 169 4.51 17.15 0.90
CA GLU A 169 5.83 17.57 0.41
C GLU A 169 6.29 16.66 -0.74
N PHE A 170 6.69 17.24 -1.88
CA PHE A 170 7.25 16.52 -3.02
C PHE A 170 8.59 17.14 -3.42
N LYS A 171 9.69 16.46 -3.12
CA LYS A 171 11.06 16.96 -3.35
C LYS A 171 11.72 16.21 -4.50
N VAL A 172 12.32 16.95 -5.43
CA VAL A 172 13.03 16.44 -6.61
C VAL A 172 14.50 16.81 -6.49
N GLY A 173 15.36 15.81 -6.33
CA GLY A 173 16.81 15.96 -6.25
C GLY A 173 17.46 16.19 -7.61
N GLY A 174 18.65 16.81 -7.62
CA GLY A 174 19.42 17.06 -8.84
C GLY A 174 19.86 15.81 -9.60
N GLY A 175 19.80 14.62 -8.98
CA GLY A 175 20.04 13.32 -9.62
C GLY A 175 18.80 12.68 -10.28
N GLY A 176 17.61 13.27 -10.12
CA GLY A 176 16.33 12.63 -10.45
C GLY A 176 15.74 11.79 -9.31
N ASP A 177 16.34 11.86 -8.12
CA ASP A 177 15.82 11.30 -6.88
C ASP A 177 14.52 12.00 -6.47
N VAL A 178 13.60 11.28 -5.83
CA VAL A 178 12.30 11.78 -5.37
C VAL A 178 12.09 11.41 -3.91
N GLU A 179 11.55 12.35 -3.13
CA GLU A 179 10.94 12.12 -1.81
C GLU A 179 9.53 12.70 -1.82
N PHE A 180 8.50 11.85 -1.77
CA PHE A 180 7.11 12.23 -1.55
C PHE A 180 6.69 11.85 -0.14
N LYS A 181 6.15 12.81 0.60
CA LYS A 181 5.59 12.62 1.94
C LYS A 181 4.15 13.14 1.95
N GLU A 182 3.21 12.26 2.24
CA GLU A 182 1.78 12.56 2.45
C GLU A 182 1.57 13.33 3.76
N GLU A 183 0.58 14.23 3.82
CA GLU A 183 0.28 15.06 5.00
C GLU A 183 -1.21 15.25 5.34
N ASP A 184 -2.09 15.44 4.34
CA ASP A 184 -3.56 15.60 4.54
C ASP A 184 -4.34 15.35 3.23
N GLY A 185 -5.62 14.96 3.32
CA GLY A 185 -6.56 14.79 2.19
C GLY A 185 -7.53 13.62 2.34
N ILE A 186 -8.15 13.18 1.23
CA ILE A 186 -8.99 11.96 1.20
C ILE A 186 -8.10 10.74 0.92
N ASP A 187 -7.23 10.47 1.89
CA ASP A 187 -6.16 9.48 1.87
C ASP A 187 -6.58 8.05 2.28
N TYR A 188 -7.89 7.82 2.45
CA TYR A 188 -8.45 6.48 2.64
C TYR A 188 -9.86 6.31 2.03
N ALA A 189 -10.14 5.10 1.55
CA ALA A 189 -11.44 4.68 1.02
C ALA A 189 -11.82 3.28 1.52
N ALA A 190 -13.05 3.13 2.00
CA ALA A 190 -13.58 1.84 2.46
C ALA A 190 -14.11 1.02 1.27
N VAL A 191 -13.37 0.00 0.87
CA VAL A 191 -13.65 -0.83 -0.31
C VAL A 191 -14.12 -2.21 0.12
N THR A 192 -14.91 -2.88 -0.72
CA THR A 192 -15.17 -4.32 -0.60
C THR A 192 -15.20 -4.95 -1.97
N VAL A 193 -14.47 -6.06 -2.11
CA VAL A 193 -14.45 -6.87 -3.33
C VAL A 193 -14.96 -8.28 -3.04
N GLN A 194 -15.38 -8.98 -4.08
CA GLN A 194 -15.86 -10.36 -4.01
C GLN A 194 -14.93 -11.29 -4.81
N LEU A 195 -14.53 -12.39 -4.17
CA LEU A 195 -13.67 -13.44 -4.73
C LEU A 195 -14.43 -14.39 -5.66
N PRO A 196 -13.74 -15.08 -6.59
CA PRO A 196 -14.30 -16.21 -7.33
C PRO A 196 -14.59 -17.38 -6.39
N GLY A 197 -15.83 -17.43 -5.89
CA GLY A 197 -16.27 -18.30 -4.80
C GLY A 197 -17.34 -17.65 -3.91
N GLY A 198 -17.48 -16.32 -3.98
CA GLY A 198 -18.56 -15.57 -3.34
C GLY A 198 -18.18 -14.91 -2.00
N GLU A 199 -17.06 -15.29 -1.40
CA GLU A 199 -16.47 -14.60 -0.24
C GLU A 199 -16.26 -13.11 -0.55
N ARG A 200 -16.56 -12.25 0.43
CA ARG A 200 -16.35 -10.81 0.36
C ARG A 200 -15.18 -10.40 1.24
N VAL A 201 -14.21 -9.72 0.65
CA VAL A 201 -13.02 -9.19 1.32
C VAL A 201 -13.17 -7.67 1.41
N PRO A 202 -13.57 -7.13 2.58
CA PRO A 202 -13.50 -5.70 2.87
C PRO A 202 -12.06 -5.28 3.19
N PHE A 203 -11.72 -4.03 2.86
CA PHE A 203 -10.43 -3.43 3.16
C PHE A 203 -10.50 -1.91 3.11
N LEU A 204 -9.48 -1.25 3.67
CA LEU A 204 -9.33 0.19 3.65
C LEU A 204 -8.21 0.54 2.67
N PHE A 205 -8.54 0.87 1.42
CA PHE A 205 -7.52 1.38 0.49
C PHE A 205 -7.02 2.71 1.02
N THR A 206 -5.71 2.89 1.17
CA THR A 206 -5.15 4.10 1.81
C THR A 206 -3.69 4.30 1.43
N ILE A 207 -3.19 5.53 1.65
CA ILE A 207 -1.75 5.84 1.67
C ILE A 207 -1.35 6.67 2.91
N LYS A 208 -2.04 6.45 4.05
CA LYS A 208 -1.80 7.20 5.30
C LYS A 208 -0.36 7.16 5.77
N GLU A 209 0.18 8.33 6.11
CA GLU A 209 1.55 8.53 6.59
C GLU A 209 2.63 8.05 5.58
N LEU A 210 2.30 7.99 4.28
CA LEU A 210 3.21 7.52 3.23
C LEU A 210 4.49 8.38 3.17
N ASN A 211 5.64 7.69 3.16
CA ASN A 211 6.95 8.30 2.96
C ASN A 211 7.68 7.56 1.84
N ALA A 212 7.38 7.93 0.59
CA ALA A 212 7.85 7.26 -0.62
C ALA A 212 9.15 7.90 -1.14
N LYS A 213 10.14 7.06 -1.47
CA LYS A 213 11.45 7.50 -1.99
C LYS A 213 11.92 6.65 -3.16
N GLY A 214 12.75 7.23 -4.02
CA GLY A 214 13.33 6.53 -5.17
C GLY A 214 13.64 7.50 -6.29
N THR A 215 13.24 7.20 -7.52
CA THR A 215 13.39 8.08 -8.69
C THR A 215 12.05 8.28 -9.39
N LEU A 216 11.94 9.24 -10.31
CA LEU A 216 10.71 9.46 -11.10
C LEU A 216 10.26 8.20 -11.89
N ASP A 217 11.22 7.35 -12.27
CA ASP A 217 11.01 6.05 -12.91
C ASP A 217 10.34 5.02 -11.98
N GLY A 218 10.49 5.17 -10.67
CA GLY A 218 10.06 4.24 -9.63
C GLY A 218 10.46 4.73 -8.23
N PHE A 219 9.49 5.26 -7.49
CA PHE A 219 9.63 5.68 -6.08
C PHE A 219 8.56 4.99 -5.23
N GLY A 220 8.88 4.62 -3.99
CA GLY A 220 7.97 3.84 -3.15
C GLY A 220 8.32 3.85 -1.68
N GLY A 221 7.41 3.35 -0.84
CA GLY A 221 7.56 3.34 0.61
C GLY A 221 6.44 2.65 1.37
N ASP A 222 6.68 2.48 2.67
CA ASP A 222 5.69 2.04 3.64
C ASP A 222 4.60 3.12 3.83
N PHE A 223 3.37 2.67 4.10
CA PHE A 223 2.28 3.48 4.61
C PHE A 223 1.49 2.71 5.69
N VAL A 224 0.75 3.43 6.53
CA VAL A 224 -0.07 2.87 7.61
C VAL A 224 -1.42 2.41 7.06
N VAL A 225 -1.86 1.23 7.47
CA VAL A 225 -3.20 0.70 7.17
C VAL A 225 -3.98 0.59 8.49
N PRO A 226 -4.82 1.59 8.83
CA PRO A 226 -5.68 1.53 10.00
C PRO A 226 -6.62 0.33 9.96
N SER A 227 -7.08 -0.11 11.14
CA SER A 227 -8.17 -1.07 11.24
C SER A 227 -9.40 -0.58 10.47
N TYR A 228 -9.92 -1.43 9.57
CA TYR A 228 -11.14 -1.17 8.77
C TYR A 228 -12.38 -0.87 9.63
N ARG A 229 -12.34 -1.25 10.92
CA ARG A 229 -13.31 -0.86 11.95
C ARG A 229 -12.63 0.00 13.02
N GLY A 230 -13.20 1.17 13.34
CA GLY A 230 -12.77 1.98 14.48
C GLY A 230 -13.06 1.31 15.83
N SER A 231 -12.40 1.77 16.90
CA SER A 231 -12.47 1.13 18.23
C SER A 231 -13.87 1.10 18.85
N SER A 232 -14.73 2.06 18.50
CA SER A 232 -16.12 2.14 18.94
C SER A 232 -17.10 1.34 18.06
N PHE A 233 -16.62 0.61 17.06
CA PHE A 233 -17.46 -0.29 16.27
C PHE A 233 -17.98 -1.44 17.15
N LEU A 234 -19.29 -1.65 17.13
CA LEU A 234 -19.96 -2.74 17.84
C LEU A 234 -20.28 -3.88 16.87
N ASP A 235 -19.87 -5.09 17.22
CA ASP A 235 -20.28 -6.30 16.52
C ASP A 235 -21.75 -6.67 16.81
N PRO A 236 -22.34 -7.66 16.12
CA PRO A 236 -23.75 -8.06 16.32
C PRO A 236 -24.11 -8.60 17.72
N LYS A 237 -23.15 -8.75 18.64
CA LYS A 237 -23.35 -9.08 20.05
C LYS A 237 -23.12 -7.88 20.98
N GLY A 238 -22.91 -6.69 20.42
CA GLY A 238 -22.62 -5.47 21.16
C GLY A 238 -21.19 -5.38 21.67
N ARG A 239 -20.25 -6.17 21.15
CA ARG A 239 -18.83 -6.16 21.57
C ARG A 239 -18.01 -5.22 20.70
N GLY A 240 -17.11 -4.44 21.32
CA GLY A 240 -16.26 -3.45 20.67
C GLY A 240 -14.92 -3.27 21.42
N GLY A 241 -14.02 -2.44 20.89
CA GLY A 241 -12.68 -2.26 21.48
C GLY A 241 -12.62 -1.20 22.58
N SER A 242 -13.26 -0.04 22.36
CA SER A 242 -13.32 1.05 23.35
C SER A 242 -14.70 1.28 23.96
N THR A 243 -15.73 0.63 23.41
CA THR A 243 -17.13 0.72 23.85
C THR A 243 -17.85 -0.58 23.54
N GLY A 244 -18.82 -0.97 24.36
CA GLY A 244 -19.57 -2.22 24.22
C GLY A 244 -19.25 -3.21 25.33
N TYR A 245 -19.64 -4.47 25.13
CA TYR A 245 -19.27 -5.59 26.00
C TYR A 245 -17.89 -6.12 25.63
N ASP A 246 -17.16 -6.60 26.63
CA ASP A 246 -15.89 -7.31 26.51
C ASP A 246 -16.09 -8.81 26.24
N ASN A 247 -17.26 -9.39 26.58
CA ASN A 247 -17.52 -10.82 26.44
C ASN A 247 -18.87 -11.18 25.79
N ALA A 248 -19.09 -12.49 25.60
CA ALA A 248 -20.29 -13.01 24.94
C ALA A 248 -21.50 -13.11 25.88
N VAL A 249 -22.04 -11.97 26.31
CA VAL A 249 -23.14 -11.85 27.30
C VAL A 249 -24.38 -12.72 27.05
N ALA A 250 -24.64 -13.11 25.80
CA ALA A 250 -25.75 -14.00 25.43
C ALA A 250 -25.52 -15.49 25.79
N LEU A 251 -24.32 -15.86 26.25
CA LEU A 251 -23.91 -17.22 26.61
C LEU A 251 -23.26 -17.23 28.01
N PRO A 252 -23.98 -16.94 29.10
CA PRO A 252 -23.38 -16.70 30.42
C PRO A 252 -22.58 -17.87 31.02
N ALA A 253 -22.79 -19.11 30.54
CA ALA A 253 -22.01 -20.28 30.95
C ALA A 253 -20.74 -20.52 30.10
N ARG A 254 -20.52 -19.73 29.04
CA ARG A 254 -19.37 -19.80 28.11
C ARG A 254 -18.86 -18.41 27.68
N SER A 255 -19.20 -17.35 28.43
CA SER A 255 -18.97 -15.95 28.05
C SER A 255 -17.53 -15.64 27.65
N ASP A 256 -16.59 -16.23 28.40
CA ASP A 256 -15.15 -15.98 28.35
C ASP A 256 -14.35 -17.21 27.90
N ALA A 257 -15.02 -18.20 27.28
CA ALA A 257 -14.40 -19.42 26.79
C ALA A 257 -13.24 -19.12 25.81
N GLU A 258 -12.17 -19.92 25.85
CA GLU A 258 -10.95 -19.70 25.04
C GLU A 258 -11.24 -19.60 23.53
N GLU A 259 -12.21 -20.39 23.04
CA GLU A 259 -12.72 -20.36 21.66
C GLU A 259 -13.29 -19.00 21.21
N LEU A 260 -13.68 -18.12 22.15
CA LEU A 260 -14.29 -16.82 21.88
C LEU A 260 -13.34 -15.64 22.14
N GLN A 261 -12.10 -15.89 22.57
CA GLN A 261 -11.19 -14.83 23.02
C GLN A 261 -10.80 -13.85 21.89
N LYS A 262 -10.74 -14.30 20.64
CA LYS A 262 -10.45 -13.45 19.46
C LYS A 262 -11.64 -12.58 19.06
N GLU A 263 -12.85 -13.06 19.34
CA GLU A 263 -14.12 -12.42 19.01
C GLU A 263 -14.58 -11.50 20.14
N ASN A 264 -14.15 -11.77 21.38
CA ASN A 264 -14.33 -10.95 22.57
C ASN A 264 -13.35 -9.78 22.59
N ASN A 265 -12.04 -10.05 22.62
CA ASN A 265 -11.00 -9.03 22.74
C ASN A 265 -10.71 -8.35 21.40
N LYS A 266 -11.48 -7.30 21.09
CA LYS A 266 -11.40 -6.55 19.82
C LYS A 266 -10.09 -5.76 19.70
N SER A 267 -9.29 -6.09 18.69
CA SER A 267 -8.01 -5.42 18.38
C SER A 267 -8.14 -4.47 17.20
N THR A 268 -7.79 -3.19 17.40
CA THR A 268 -7.72 -2.16 16.34
C THR A 268 -6.30 -1.87 15.87
N VAL A 269 -5.36 -2.79 16.07
CA VAL A 269 -3.95 -2.59 15.70
C VAL A 269 -3.82 -2.30 14.20
N ALA A 270 -3.24 -1.14 13.89
CA ALA A 270 -2.91 -0.76 12.52
C ALA A 270 -1.82 -1.67 11.95
N LEU A 271 -1.92 -1.94 10.66
CA LEU A 271 -0.95 -2.72 9.88
C LEU A 271 -0.15 -1.79 8.96
N LYS A 272 0.67 -2.38 8.08
CA LYS A 272 1.42 -1.64 7.05
C LYS A 272 1.05 -2.12 5.65
N GLY A 273 1.09 -1.20 4.69
CA GLY A 273 1.15 -1.47 3.26
C GLY A 273 2.44 -0.93 2.65
N GLU A 274 2.75 -1.35 1.43
CA GLU A 274 3.90 -0.93 0.61
C GLU A 274 3.37 -0.45 -0.75
N ALA A 275 3.72 0.76 -1.19
CA ALA A 275 3.31 1.31 -2.48
C ALA A 275 4.50 1.75 -3.32
N VAL A 276 4.41 1.54 -4.64
CA VAL A 276 5.39 1.95 -5.65
C VAL A 276 4.68 2.71 -6.77
N PHE A 277 5.22 3.88 -7.09
CA PHE A 277 4.72 4.85 -8.05
C PHE A 277 5.76 5.05 -9.15
N SER A 278 5.30 5.31 -10.38
CA SER A 278 6.15 5.69 -11.52
C SER A 278 5.49 6.82 -12.28
N VAL A 279 6.23 7.90 -12.55
CA VAL A 279 5.75 9.05 -13.33
C VAL A 279 5.78 8.68 -14.82
N ALA A 280 4.68 8.92 -15.53
CA ALA A 280 4.55 8.63 -16.96
C ALA A 280 4.39 9.90 -17.81
N LYS A 281 3.86 10.98 -17.23
CA LYS A 281 3.69 12.30 -17.86
C LYS A 281 4.04 13.43 -16.89
N VAL A 282 4.57 14.51 -17.44
CA VAL A 282 4.83 15.80 -16.78
C VAL A 282 4.41 16.92 -17.73
N ASP A 283 3.62 17.88 -17.27
CA ASP A 283 3.46 19.17 -17.92
C ASP A 283 4.15 20.27 -17.06
N PRO A 284 5.32 20.78 -17.49
CA PRO A 284 6.04 21.82 -16.76
C PRO A 284 5.43 23.23 -16.90
N SER A 285 4.32 23.39 -17.63
CA SER A 285 3.62 24.67 -17.80
C SER A 285 2.49 24.85 -16.78
N THR A 286 1.75 23.78 -16.46
CA THR A 286 0.71 23.72 -15.41
C THR A 286 1.25 23.22 -14.07
N GLY A 287 2.35 22.46 -14.07
CA GLY A 287 2.85 21.75 -12.89
C GLY A 287 2.22 20.35 -12.71
N GLU A 288 1.42 19.89 -13.66
CA GLU A 288 0.74 18.59 -13.58
C GLU A 288 1.72 17.42 -13.79
N ILE A 289 1.56 16.38 -12.95
CA ILE A 289 2.27 15.11 -13.07
C ILE A 289 1.28 13.95 -12.96
N ALA A 290 1.47 12.92 -13.78
CA ALA A 290 0.60 11.74 -13.80
C ALA A 290 1.39 10.46 -14.07
N GLY A 291 0.88 9.34 -13.61
CA GLY A 291 1.63 8.09 -13.61
C GLY A 291 0.80 6.83 -13.31
N VAL A 292 1.53 5.75 -13.04
CA VAL A 292 0.98 4.46 -12.61
C VAL A 292 1.43 4.14 -11.19
N PHE A 293 0.62 3.37 -10.46
CA PHE A 293 0.99 2.83 -9.16
C PHE A 293 0.66 1.34 -9.03
N GLU A 294 1.44 0.65 -8.19
CA GLU A 294 1.09 -0.61 -7.57
C GLU A 294 1.20 -0.47 -6.05
N SER A 295 0.17 -0.90 -5.32
CA SER A 295 0.13 -0.93 -3.86
C SER A 295 -0.21 -2.34 -3.38
N ILE A 296 0.48 -2.80 -2.34
CA ILE A 296 0.20 -4.08 -1.67
C ILE A 296 -0.09 -3.80 -0.20
N GLN A 297 -1.28 -4.18 0.25
CA GLN A 297 -1.74 -3.92 1.61
C GLN A 297 -2.67 -5.02 2.15
N PRO A 298 -2.72 -5.23 3.48
CA PRO A 298 -3.63 -6.17 4.10
C PRO A 298 -5.12 -5.77 4.01
N SER A 299 -5.99 -6.78 4.09
CA SER A 299 -7.44 -6.62 4.24
C SER A 299 -7.88 -6.27 5.67
N ASP A 300 -9.19 -6.08 5.84
CA ASP A 300 -9.85 -6.12 7.15
C ASP A 300 -9.52 -7.40 7.94
N THR A 301 -9.38 -7.26 9.26
CA THR A 301 -9.12 -8.33 10.24
C THR A 301 -10.32 -8.65 11.13
N ASP A 302 -11.47 -8.01 10.89
CA ASP A 302 -12.67 -8.07 11.74
C ASP A 302 -12.35 -7.81 13.22
N LEU A 303 -11.66 -6.68 13.48
CA LEU A 303 -11.13 -6.31 14.79
C LEU A 303 -10.21 -7.40 15.41
N GLY A 304 -9.35 -8.01 14.58
CA GLY A 304 -8.41 -9.05 14.98
C GLY A 304 -8.99 -10.47 15.06
N SER A 305 -10.28 -10.67 14.81
CA SER A 305 -10.91 -12.00 14.84
C SER A 305 -10.45 -12.93 13.70
N LYS A 306 -10.05 -12.37 12.53
CA LYS A 306 -9.53 -13.13 11.38
C LYS A 306 -8.17 -12.62 10.89
N ALA A 307 -7.42 -13.48 10.20
CA ALA A 307 -6.19 -13.08 9.51
C ALA A 307 -6.52 -12.19 8.28
N PRO A 308 -5.72 -11.16 7.99
CA PRO A 308 -5.88 -10.38 6.76
C PRO A 308 -5.36 -11.17 5.54
N LYS A 309 -5.94 -10.92 4.37
CA LYS A 309 -5.40 -11.35 3.07
C LYS A 309 -4.58 -10.20 2.46
N ASP A 310 -3.51 -10.50 1.72
CA ASP A 310 -2.78 -9.47 0.96
C ASP A 310 -3.62 -9.03 -0.25
N ILE A 311 -3.72 -7.73 -0.49
CA ILE A 311 -4.46 -7.15 -1.61
C ILE A 311 -3.49 -6.33 -2.45
N LYS A 312 -3.37 -6.67 -3.74
CA LYS A 312 -2.64 -5.89 -4.74
C LYS A 312 -3.63 -5.02 -5.50
N ILE A 313 -3.35 -3.72 -5.47
CA ILE A 313 -4.13 -2.64 -6.05
C ILE A 313 -3.24 -2.00 -7.12
N GLN A 314 -3.73 -1.90 -8.35
CA GLN A 314 -3.00 -1.27 -9.46
C GLN A 314 -3.88 -0.18 -10.08
N GLY A 315 -3.29 0.93 -10.48
CA GLY A 315 -4.06 2.08 -10.94
C GLY A 315 -3.25 3.20 -11.59
N LEU A 316 -3.98 4.25 -11.95
CA LEU A 316 -3.43 5.52 -12.41
C LEU A 316 -3.39 6.51 -11.24
N TRP A 317 -2.48 7.47 -11.30
CA TRP A 317 -2.47 8.59 -10.36
C TRP A 317 -2.15 9.90 -11.06
N TYR A 318 -2.52 11.00 -10.41
CA TYR A 318 -2.39 12.37 -10.86
C TYR A 318 -2.01 13.28 -9.68
N GLY A 319 -1.40 14.45 -9.94
CA GLY A 319 -1.23 15.51 -8.96
C GLY A 319 -0.68 16.80 -9.57
N GLN A 320 -0.85 17.92 -8.89
CA GLN A 320 -0.36 19.25 -9.28
C GLN A 320 0.76 19.72 -8.34
N LEU A 321 1.92 20.08 -8.90
CA LEU A 321 3.07 20.62 -8.17
C LEU A 321 3.05 22.16 -8.14
N SER A 322 3.28 22.72 -6.94
CA SER A 322 3.38 24.16 -6.68
C SER A 322 4.61 24.52 -5.84
#